data_AF-A0A2D0LHG8-F1
#
_entry.id   AF-A0A2D0LHG8-F1
#
_cell.length_a   1.000
_cell.length_b   1.000
_cell.length_c   1.000
_cell.angle_alpha   90.00
_cell.angle_beta   90.00
_cell.angle_gamma   90.00
#
_symmetry.space_group_name_H-M   'P 1'
#
loop_
_entity.id
_entity.type
_entity.pdbx_description
1 polymer ?
#
loop_
_entity_poly.entity_id
_entity_poly.type
_entity_poly.pdbx_seq_one_letter_code
_entity_poly.pdbx_strand_id
1 'polypeptide(L)'
;MDEISTAFFLQSEYGIRALFKLLRNYPRKHQRHTIRQIINRYAPSNENNTESYIQFVAKQVGVSADERISTQDKKILFALAEGITKMENSNPQPYSEATFEKAFALL
;
A
#
# COMPACT_ATOMS: atom_id res chain seq x y z
N MET A 1 -8.05 27.31 -18.77
CA MET A 1 -8.56 26.98 -17.43
C MET A 1 -9.95 26.40 -17.68
N ASP A 2 -10.23 25.10 -17.61
CA ASP A 2 -9.51 23.92 -17.14
C ASP A 2 -10.15 22.70 -17.81
N GLU A 3 -9.36 21.77 -18.35
CA GLU A 3 -9.91 20.48 -18.80
C GLU A 3 -8.91 19.31 -18.66
N ILE A 4 -8.04 19.35 -17.64
CA ILE A 4 -7.01 18.30 -17.45
C ILE A 4 -7.08 17.59 -16.08
N SER A 5 -7.93 17.98 -15.13
CA SER A 5 -7.75 17.51 -13.73
C SER A 5 -8.50 16.21 -13.34
N THR A 6 -9.57 15.79 -14.02
CA THR A 6 -10.44 14.72 -13.48
C THR A 6 -10.03 13.29 -13.85
N ALA A 7 -9.42 13.09 -15.03
CA ALA A 7 -9.05 11.75 -15.50
C ALA A 7 -7.87 11.14 -14.73
N PHE A 8 -6.88 11.95 -14.35
CA PHE A 8 -5.75 11.53 -13.52
C PHE A 8 -6.22 11.06 -12.14
N PHE A 9 -7.22 11.75 -11.59
CA PHE A 9 -7.78 11.47 -10.27
C PHE A 9 -8.53 10.13 -10.25
N LEU A 10 -9.40 9.88 -11.24
CA LEU A 10 -10.10 8.60 -11.39
C LEU A 10 -9.11 7.43 -11.56
N GLN A 11 -8.10 7.56 -12.44
CA GLN A 11 -7.12 6.50 -12.66
C GLN A 11 -6.32 6.15 -11.40
N SER A 12 -5.95 7.17 -10.61
CA SER A 12 -5.16 6.98 -9.39
C SER A 12 -5.94 6.22 -8.30
N GLU A 13 -7.21 6.56 -8.11
CA GLU A 13 -8.09 5.85 -7.17
C GLU A 13 -8.29 4.39 -7.54
N TYR A 14 -8.44 4.09 -8.83
CA TYR A 14 -8.57 2.71 -9.30
C TYR A 14 -7.30 1.89 -9.08
N GLY A 15 -6.13 2.50 -9.26
CA GLY A 15 -4.84 1.89 -8.92
C GLY A 15 -4.72 1.58 -7.42
N ILE A 16 -5.01 2.56 -6.57
CA ILE A 16 -5.01 2.38 -5.10
C ILE A 16 -6.07 1.37 -4.67
N ARG A 17 -7.26 1.36 -5.28
CA ARG A 17 -8.31 0.37 -5.03
C ARG A 17 -7.82 -1.04 -5.36
N ALA A 18 -7.13 -1.23 -6.50
CA ALA A 18 -6.57 -2.51 -6.86
C ALA A 18 -5.52 -2.97 -5.82
N LEU A 19 -4.67 -2.06 -5.35
CA LEU A 19 -3.72 -2.30 -4.26
C LEU A 19 -4.44 -2.71 -2.96
N PHE A 20 -5.49 -1.99 -2.55
CA PHE A 20 -6.28 -2.37 -1.37
C PHE A 20 -6.91 -3.77 -1.51
N LYS A 21 -7.49 -4.11 -2.66
CA LYS A 21 -8.04 -5.46 -2.92
C LYS A 21 -6.95 -6.53 -2.81
N LEU A 22 -5.76 -6.26 -3.36
CA LEU A 22 -4.61 -7.15 -3.27
C LEU A 22 -4.21 -7.41 -1.81
N LEU A 23 -4.00 -6.34 -1.03
CA LEU A 23 -3.57 -6.42 0.37
C LEU A 23 -4.61 -7.10 1.28
N ARG A 24 -5.91 -6.88 1.05
CA ARG A 24 -6.99 -7.58 1.78
C ARG A 24 -7.08 -9.07 1.45
N ASN A 25 -6.63 -9.48 0.26
CA ASN A 25 -6.64 -10.87 -0.17
C ASN A 25 -5.46 -11.68 0.35
N TYR A 26 -4.33 -11.05 0.66
CA TYR A 26 -3.11 -11.73 1.11
C TYR A 26 -3.27 -12.56 2.40
N PRO A 27 -3.92 -12.08 3.47
CA PRO A 27 -4.19 -12.93 4.63
C PRO A 27 -5.08 -14.13 4.29
N ARG A 28 -6.12 -13.91 3.47
CA ARG A 28 -7.14 -14.93 3.16
C ARG A 28 -6.61 -16.04 2.26
N LYS A 29 -5.80 -15.70 1.25
CA LYS A 29 -5.32 -16.66 0.23
C LYS A 29 -3.92 -17.18 0.51
N HIS A 30 -3.10 -16.45 1.28
CA HIS A 30 -1.68 -16.73 1.41
C HIS A 30 -1.17 -16.71 2.85
N GLN A 31 -2.05 -16.55 3.85
CA GLN A 31 -1.71 -16.54 5.28
C GLN A 31 -0.58 -15.54 5.61
N ARG A 32 -0.55 -14.41 4.88
CA ARG A 32 0.43 -13.34 5.08
C ARG A 32 -0.13 -12.35 6.09
N HIS A 33 0.53 -12.23 7.23
CA HIS A 33 0.08 -11.43 8.37
C HIS A 33 1.12 -10.44 8.87
N THR A 34 2.31 -10.36 8.28
CA THR A 34 3.36 -9.41 8.70
C THR A 34 3.80 -8.52 7.54
N ILE A 35 4.42 -7.38 7.84
CA ILE A 35 4.96 -6.48 6.81
C ILE A 35 5.97 -7.21 5.93
N ARG A 36 6.91 -7.95 6.55
CA ARG A 36 7.91 -8.78 5.84
C ARG A 36 7.26 -9.74 4.85
N GLN A 37 6.23 -10.45 5.28
CA GLN A 37 5.50 -11.41 4.46
C GLN A 37 4.74 -10.76 3.30
N ILE A 38 4.13 -9.60 3.55
CA ILE A 38 3.37 -8.85 2.54
C ILE A 38 4.31 -8.27 1.49
N ILE A 39 5.39 -7.59 1.91
CA ILE A 39 6.33 -6.93 1.00
C ILE A 39 7.13 -7.97 0.19
N ASN A 40 7.61 -9.05 0.80
CA ASN A 40 8.26 -10.13 0.04
C ASN A 40 7.35 -10.74 -1.03
N ARG A 41 6.03 -10.72 -0.83
CA ARG A 41 5.06 -11.19 -1.83
C ARG A 41 4.77 -10.13 -2.89
N TYR A 42 4.69 -8.85 -2.49
CA TYR A 42 4.40 -7.72 -3.36
C TYR A 42 5.58 -7.40 -4.29
N ALA A 43 6.78 -7.34 -3.74
CA ALA A 43 8.03 -7.04 -4.42
C ALA A 43 9.12 -8.06 -3.98
N PRO A 44 9.09 -9.29 -4.53
CA PRO A 44 10.09 -10.30 -4.21
C PRO A 44 11.49 -9.82 -4.59
N SER A 45 12.45 -9.96 -3.69
CA SER A 45 13.86 -9.70 -3.96
C SER A 45 14.43 -10.73 -4.92
N ASN A 46 15.25 -10.29 -5.88
CA ASN A 46 16.22 -11.18 -6.49
C ASN A 46 17.54 -11.18 -5.70
N GLU A 47 18.04 -10.03 -5.21
CA GLU A 47 19.23 -9.94 -4.36
C GLU A 47 19.15 -8.66 -3.48
N ASN A 48 19.08 -8.78 -2.14
CA ASN A 48 19.31 -7.73 -1.12
C ASN A 48 18.46 -6.42 -1.02
N ASN A 49 17.64 -6.00 -1.98
CA ASN A 49 16.91 -4.71 -1.86
C ASN A 49 15.60 -4.73 -1.05
N THR A 50 15.14 -5.88 -0.57
CA THR A 50 13.81 -5.97 0.06
C THR A 50 13.80 -5.63 1.55
N GLU A 51 14.93 -5.70 2.25
CA GLU A 51 14.96 -5.36 3.69
C GLU A 51 14.71 -3.87 3.93
N SER A 52 15.31 -2.98 3.15
CA SER A 52 15.08 -1.53 3.26
C SER A 52 13.61 -1.18 2.97
N TYR A 53 12.99 -1.84 2.00
CA TYR A 53 11.55 -1.71 1.73
C TYR A 53 10.72 -2.14 2.94
N ILE A 54 10.98 -3.34 3.48
CA ILE A 54 10.28 -3.86 4.66
C ILE A 54 10.38 -2.89 5.83
N GLN A 55 11.58 -2.40 6.15
CA GLN A 55 11.80 -1.50 7.28
C GLN A 55 11.15 -0.13 7.06
N PHE A 56 11.20 0.40 5.83
CA PHE A 56 10.50 1.63 5.49
C PHE A 56 8.99 1.51 5.74
N VAL A 57 8.37 0.45 5.21
CA VAL A 57 6.92 0.24 5.35
C VAL A 57 6.54 -0.06 6.80
N ALA A 58 7.32 -0.86 7.52
CA ALA A 58 7.10 -1.15 8.94
C ALA A 58 7.08 0.14 9.77
N LYS A 59 8.03 1.04 9.51
CA LYS A 59 8.09 2.36 10.14
C LYS A 59 6.87 3.24 9.80
N GLN A 60 6.39 3.23 8.56
CA GLN A 60 5.19 3.98 8.17
C GLN A 60 3.92 3.43 8.85
N VAL A 61 3.81 2.11 9.01
CA VAL A 61 2.66 1.47 9.66
C VAL A 61 2.74 1.58 11.19
N GLY A 62 3.94 1.73 11.76
CA GLY A 62 4.15 1.86 13.20
C GLY A 62 4.19 0.53 13.95
N VAL A 63 4.61 -0.54 13.27
CA VAL A 63 4.68 -1.92 13.81
C VAL A 63 6.06 -2.51 13.53
N SER A 64 6.44 -3.58 14.23
CA SER A 64 7.65 -4.33 13.83
C SER A 64 7.41 -5.12 12.53
N ALA A 65 8.47 -5.37 11.75
CA ALA A 65 8.37 -6.05 10.45
C ALA A 65 7.72 -7.44 10.51
N ASP A 66 7.85 -8.11 11.66
CA ASP A 66 7.40 -9.48 11.93
C ASP A 66 6.18 -9.52 12.87
N GLU A 67 5.65 -8.35 13.26
CA GLU A 67 4.40 -8.25 14.02
C GLU A 67 3.21 -8.67 13.17
N ARG A 68 2.27 -9.38 13.81
CA ARG A 68 1.01 -9.75 13.17
C ARG A 68 0.10 -8.54 13.05
N ILE A 69 -0.27 -8.21 11.83
CA ILE A 69 -1.21 -7.15 11.48
C ILE A 69 -2.47 -7.72 10.81
N SER A 70 -3.52 -6.90 10.77
CA SER A 70 -4.75 -7.19 10.05
C SER A 70 -4.98 -6.17 8.94
N THR A 71 -4.91 -6.58 7.67
CA THR A 71 -5.27 -5.71 6.54
C THR A 71 -6.78 -5.52 6.38
N GLN A 72 -7.59 -6.08 7.28
CA GLN A 72 -9.02 -5.73 7.41
C GLN A 72 -9.24 -4.49 8.27
N ASP A 73 -8.26 -4.12 9.11
CA ASP A 73 -8.26 -2.84 9.79
C ASP A 73 -7.96 -1.74 8.77
N LYS A 74 -8.88 -0.77 8.65
CA LYS A 74 -8.75 0.34 7.70
C LYS A 74 -7.47 1.14 7.91
N LYS A 75 -7.09 1.42 9.16
CA LYS A 75 -5.88 2.22 9.48
C LYS A 75 -4.62 1.51 9.02
N ILE A 76 -4.51 0.22 9.31
CA ILE A 76 -3.39 -0.61 8.86
C ILE A 76 -3.35 -0.69 7.33
N LEU A 77 -4.50 -0.90 6.69
CA LEU A 77 -4.60 -1.00 5.24
C LEU A 77 -4.17 0.30 4.54
N PHE A 78 -4.58 1.45 5.07
CA PHE A 78 -4.20 2.78 4.55
C PHE A 78 -2.71 3.01 4.71
N ALA A 79 -2.18 2.88 5.93
CA ALA A 79 -0.77 3.12 6.20
C ALA A 79 0.15 2.22 5.36
N LEU A 80 -0.26 0.96 5.16
CA LEU A 80 0.45 0.00 4.32
C LEU A 80 0.43 0.40 2.84
N ALA A 81 -0.74 0.76 2.29
CA ALA A 81 -0.88 1.18 0.91
C ALA A 81 -0.13 2.49 0.64
N GLU A 82 -0.17 3.44 1.57
CA GLU A 82 0.63 4.67 1.50
C GLU A 82 2.13 4.38 1.53
N GLY A 83 2.58 3.50 2.43
CA GLY A 83 3.99 3.11 2.52
C GLY A 83 4.49 2.48 1.23
N ILE A 84 3.72 1.55 0.65
CA ILE A 84 4.03 0.97 -0.67
C ILE A 84 4.05 2.06 -1.74
N THR A 85 3.01 2.88 -1.82
CA THR A 85 2.93 3.97 -2.81
C THR A 85 4.10 4.95 -2.71
N LYS A 86 4.56 5.29 -1.50
CA LYS A 86 5.71 6.16 -1.24
C LYS A 86 7.04 5.52 -1.65
N MET A 87 7.16 4.19 -1.57
CA MET A 87 8.36 3.48 -2.02
C MET A 87 8.40 3.38 -3.54
N GLU A 88 7.27 3.10 -4.18
CA GLU A 88 7.18 2.92 -5.64
C GLU A 88 7.30 4.24 -6.42
N ASN A 89 6.89 5.36 -5.82
CA ASN A 89 6.99 6.68 -6.43
C ASN A 89 8.16 7.45 -5.81
N SER A 90 9.07 7.98 -6.63
CA SER A 90 10.14 8.87 -6.18
C SER A 90 9.59 9.99 -5.28
N ASN A 91 10.18 10.19 -4.11
CA ASN A 91 9.77 11.18 -3.11
C ASN A 91 9.66 12.60 -3.74
N PRO A 92 8.52 13.32 -3.63
CA PRO A 92 7.33 13.03 -2.80
C PRO A 92 6.24 12.16 -3.45
N GLN A 93 5.49 11.47 -2.60
CA GLN A 93 4.33 10.69 -3.00
C GLN A 93 3.19 11.60 -3.52
N PRO A 94 2.57 11.29 -4.68
CA PRO A 94 1.73 12.25 -5.39
C PRO A 94 0.25 12.29 -4.98
N TYR A 95 -0.22 11.43 -4.06
CA TYR A 95 -1.65 11.26 -3.79
C TYR A 95 -2.07 11.77 -2.40
N SER A 96 -3.19 12.49 -2.34
CA SER A 96 -3.76 12.95 -1.06
C SER A 96 -4.47 11.82 -0.30
N GLU A 97 -4.67 11.99 1.01
CA GLU A 97 -5.54 11.12 1.82
C GLU A 97 -6.94 10.97 1.19
N ALA A 98 -7.49 12.06 0.63
CA ALA A 98 -8.78 12.03 -0.05
C ALA A 98 -8.82 11.06 -1.26
N THR A 99 -7.68 10.85 -1.92
CA THR A 99 -7.56 9.86 -3.00
C THR A 99 -7.64 8.43 -2.46
N PHE A 100 -6.98 8.16 -1.33
CA PHE A 100 -7.09 6.85 -0.66
C PHE A 100 -8.51 6.61 -0.13
N GLU A 101 -9.17 7.63 0.41
CA GLU A 101 -10.55 7.53 0.88
C GLU A 101 -11.53 7.19 -0.26
N LYS A 102 -11.42 7.87 -1.41
CA LYS A 102 -12.26 7.55 -2.57
C LYS A 102 -11.95 6.16 -3.14
N ALA A 103 -10.68 5.77 -3.21
CA ALA A 103 -10.29 4.41 -3.57
C ALA A 103 -10.90 3.35 -2.62
N PHE A 104 -10.93 3.64 -1.31
CA PHE A 104 -11.53 2.76 -0.30
C PHE A 104 -13.05 2.68 -0.44
N ALA A 105 -13.73 3.79 -0.74
CA ALA A 105 -15.18 3.82 -0.99
C ALA A 105 -15.61 2.98 -2.20
N LEU A 106 -14.67 2.66 -3.11
CA LEU A 106 -14.89 1.82 -4.29
C LEU A 106 -14.60 0.32 -4.07
N LEU A 107 -14.21 -0.10 -2.85
CA LEU A 107 -13.83 -1.50 -2.55
C LEU A 107 -15.00 -2.48 -2.70
#